data_AF-A0AA38J0T1-F1
#
_entry.id   AF-A0AA38J0T1-F1
#
_cell.length_a   1.000
_cell.length_b   1.000
_cell.length_c   1.000
_cell.angle_alpha   90.00
_cell.angle_beta   90.00
_cell.angle_gamma   90.00
#
_symmetry.space_group_name_H-M   'P 1'
#
loop_
_entity.id
_entity.type
_entity.pdbx_description
1 polymer ?
#
loop_
_entity_poly.entity_id
_entity_poly.type
_entity_poly.pdbx_seq_one_letter_code
_entity_poly.pdbx_strand_id
1 'polypeptide(L)'
;MALKSTFLLCAFLAFASAEIQPRDLADQVREELEALKSIVQGRILAAHDDLNNDLTDFRTNSGNVANAGTISIAQESQTVDQQLQAIKDLAHVANVDISPCTNVREQTLNRLPNRLTREMNNCISEVDSRASSTSSNGRYLVDIVINKVHNLEFQLRQCRDDLLCIAPLLTEIELDKIRLPQSVDTEVQAVQGLLTTLRLSVQTCSDSSVAQYITEAFGILGDIQACADRLIN
;
A
#
# COMPACT_ATOMS: atom_id res chain seq x y z
N MET A 1 36.74 -16.55 -54.24
CA MET A 1 37.23 -17.64 -55.11
C MET A 1 37.97 -18.62 -54.21
N ALA A 2 37.47 -19.87 -54.13
CA ALA A 2 38.06 -21.03 -53.44
C ALA A 2 38.26 -20.91 -51.91
N LEU A 3 38.13 -21.91 -51.04
CA LEU A 3 37.80 -23.34 -51.01
C LEU A 3 37.69 -23.61 -49.47
N LYS A 4 36.80 -24.42 -48.88
CA LYS A 4 36.85 -25.89 -48.87
C LYS A 4 35.76 -26.40 -47.94
N SER A 5 35.03 -27.38 -48.44
CA SER A 5 34.16 -28.31 -47.74
C SER A 5 35.00 -29.33 -46.95
N THR A 6 34.61 -29.67 -45.71
CA THR A 6 34.68 -31.07 -45.22
C THR A 6 33.80 -31.33 -43.99
N PHE A 7 32.88 -32.28 -44.20
CA PHE A 7 32.18 -33.20 -43.29
C PHE A 7 32.86 -33.55 -41.96
N LEU A 8 32.07 -33.67 -40.89
CA LEU A 8 32.17 -34.66 -39.78
C LEU A 8 30.98 -34.40 -38.83
N LEU A 9 30.25 -35.33 -38.23
CA LEU A 9 30.07 -36.78 -38.31
C LEU A 9 28.85 -37.04 -37.41
N CYS A 10 28.00 -38.01 -37.77
CA CYS A 10 26.89 -38.47 -36.95
C CYS A 10 27.29 -38.76 -35.50
N ALA A 11 26.59 -38.13 -34.56
CA ALA A 11 26.39 -38.64 -33.21
C ALA A 11 24.92 -38.41 -32.84
N PHE A 12 24.00 -39.01 -33.61
CA PHE A 12 22.66 -39.24 -33.08
C PHE A 12 22.79 -40.34 -32.05
N LEU A 13 22.77 -39.89 -30.80
CA LEU A 13 22.73 -40.66 -29.58
C LEU A 13 21.84 -41.88 -29.76
N ALA A 14 22.42 -43.05 -29.47
CA ALA A 14 21.67 -44.20 -29.04
C ALA A 14 20.81 -43.73 -27.85
N PHE A 15 19.52 -43.53 -28.09
CA PHE A 15 18.54 -43.56 -27.02
C PHE A 15 18.58 -44.98 -26.48
N ALA A 16 19.39 -45.19 -25.45
CA ALA A 16 19.11 -46.23 -24.48
C ALA A 16 17.74 -45.86 -23.92
N SER A 17 16.70 -46.47 -24.48
CA SER A 17 15.39 -46.56 -23.87
C SER A 17 15.57 -47.36 -22.58
N ALA A 18 16.04 -46.70 -21.53
CA ALA A 18 15.78 -47.17 -20.19
C ALA A 18 14.25 -47.28 -20.12
N GLU A 19 13.74 -48.50 -19.99
CA GLU A 19 12.36 -48.72 -19.60
C GLU A 19 12.17 -47.97 -18.29
N ILE A 20 11.58 -46.77 -18.36
CA ILE A 20 11.11 -46.05 -17.20
C ILE A 20 10.12 -46.99 -16.54
N GLN A 21 10.53 -47.62 -15.44
CA GLN A 21 9.60 -48.47 -14.73
C GLN A 21 8.51 -47.56 -14.15
N PRO A 22 7.24 -47.98 -14.16
CA PRO A 22 6.13 -47.17 -13.63
C PRO A 22 6.36 -46.64 -12.20
N ARG A 23 7.17 -47.36 -11.42
CA ARG A 23 7.60 -46.98 -10.07
C ARG A 23 8.49 -45.73 -10.07
N ASP A 24 9.39 -45.59 -11.04
CA ASP A 24 10.30 -44.44 -11.13
C ASP A 24 9.54 -43.15 -11.46
N LEU A 25 8.50 -43.22 -12.29
CA LEU A 25 7.66 -42.06 -12.61
C LEU A 25 6.81 -41.63 -11.40
N ALA A 26 6.23 -42.59 -10.66
CA ALA A 26 5.45 -42.29 -9.47
C ALA A 26 6.29 -41.62 -8.37
N ASP A 27 7.53 -42.07 -8.20
CA ASP A 27 8.46 -41.47 -7.24
C ASP A 27 8.96 -40.10 -7.71
N GLN A 28 9.23 -39.93 -9.01
CA GLN A 28 9.55 -38.62 -9.59
C GLN A 28 8.41 -37.62 -9.36
N VAL A 29 7.16 -37.97 -9.63
CA VAL A 29 6.03 -37.05 -9.44
C VAL A 29 5.85 -36.64 -7.99
N ARG A 30 6.11 -37.55 -7.04
CA ARG A 30 6.09 -37.21 -5.59
C ARG A 30 7.19 -36.21 -5.23
N GLU A 31 8.40 -36.43 -5.74
CA GLU A 31 9.52 -35.52 -5.52
C GLU A 31 9.23 -34.13 -6.08
N GLU A 32 8.73 -34.05 -7.32
CA GLU A 32 8.43 -32.78 -7.96
C GLU A 32 7.27 -32.05 -7.29
N LEU A 33 6.28 -32.78 -6.76
CA LEU A 33 5.19 -32.20 -5.98
C LEU A 33 5.68 -31.61 -4.64
N GLU A 34 6.57 -32.31 -3.92
CA GLU A 34 7.15 -31.78 -2.69
C GLU A 34 8.06 -30.57 -2.97
N ALA A 35 8.79 -30.59 -4.08
CA ALA A 35 9.55 -29.41 -4.54
C ALA A 35 8.62 -28.23 -4.85
N LEU A 36 7.53 -28.45 -5.58
CA LEU A 36 6.51 -27.43 -5.86
C LEU A 36 5.93 -26.86 -4.55
N LYS A 37 5.56 -27.73 -3.61
CA LYS A 37 5.01 -27.33 -2.31
C LYS A 37 5.98 -26.45 -1.54
N SER A 38 7.25 -26.84 -1.47
CA SER A 38 8.31 -26.06 -0.82
C SER A 38 8.47 -24.67 -1.46
N ILE A 39 8.50 -24.61 -2.80
CA ILE A 39 8.61 -23.35 -3.54
C ILE A 39 7.42 -22.43 -3.25
N VAL A 40 6.19 -22.94 -3.35
CA VAL A 40 4.97 -22.15 -3.13
C VAL A 40 4.87 -21.68 -1.69
N GLN A 41 5.14 -22.54 -0.71
CA GLN A 41 5.15 -22.16 0.71
C GLN A 41 6.21 -21.10 1.02
N GLY A 42 7.43 -21.28 0.50
CA GLY A 42 8.49 -20.27 0.63
C GLY A 42 8.07 -18.93 0.03
N ARG A 43 7.37 -18.94 -1.11
CA ARG A 43 6.91 -17.70 -1.75
C ARG A 43 5.76 -17.03 -0.99
N ILE A 44 4.83 -17.80 -0.44
CA ILE A 44 3.76 -17.29 0.43
C ILE A 44 4.34 -16.62 1.68
N LEU A 45 5.34 -17.23 2.32
CA LEU A 45 6.00 -16.65 3.49
C LEU A 45 6.69 -15.32 3.14
N ALA A 46 7.44 -15.28 2.03
CA ALA A 46 8.07 -14.04 1.56
C ALA A 46 7.02 -12.96 1.25
N ALA A 47 5.91 -13.32 0.60
CA ALA A 47 4.81 -12.41 0.33
C ALA A 47 4.17 -11.85 1.61
N HIS A 48 4.04 -12.66 2.67
CA HIS A 48 3.55 -12.17 3.96
C HIS A 48 4.48 -11.15 4.60
N ASP A 49 5.79 -11.36 4.51
CA ASP A 49 6.80 -10.42 5.00
C ASP A 49 6.76 -9.12 4.18
N ASP A 50 6.71 -9.21 2.85
CA ASP A 50 6.59 -8.05 1.97
C ASP A 50 5.34 -7.21 2.30
N LEU A 51 4.18 -7.86 2.38
CA LEU A 51 2.91 -7.19 2.72
C LEU A 51 2.89 -6.58 4.13
N ASN A 52 3.60 -7.18 5.09
CA ASN A 52 3.80 -6.62 6.44
C ASN A 52 4.66 -5.37 6.41
N ASN A 53 5.77 -5.44 5.67
CA ASN A 53 6.73 -4.33 5.53
C ASN A 53 6.04 -3.16 4.83
N ASP A 54 5.34 -3.40 3.72
CA ASP A 54 4.62 -2.37 2.97
C ASP A 54 3.55 -1.67 3.81
N LEU A 55 2.81 -2.43 4.64
CA LEU A 55 1.82 -1.87 5.56
C LEU A 55 2.47 -1.06 6.69
N THR A 56 3.63 -1.51 7.19
CA THR A 56 4.40 -0.79 8.21
C THR A 56 4.94 0.53 7.67
N ASP A 57 5.46 0.51 6.44
CA ASP A 57 5.93 1.70 5.74
C ASP A 57 4.78 2.67 5.46
N PHE A 58 3.62 2.14 5.05
CA PHE A 58 2.39 2.91 4.88
C PHE A 58 1.99 3.64 6.18
N ARG A 59 1.98 2.93 7.31
CA ARG A 59 1.61 3.50 8.62
C ARG A 59 2.62 4.54 9.09
N THR A 60 3.90 4.29 8.89
CA THR A 60 4.98 5.23 9.21
C THR A 60 4.82 6.51 8.39
N ASN A 61 4.58 6.40 7.08
CA ASN A 61 4.27 7.54 6.23
C ASN A 61 3.04 8.30 6.73
N SER A 62 1.96 7.58 7.06
CA SER A 62 0.72 8.18 7.56
C SER A 62 0.91 8.99 8.84
N GLY A 63 1.68 8.45 9.79
CA GLY A 63 2.04 9.15 11.02
C GLY A 63 2.89 10.40 10.74
N ASN A 64 3.86 10.31 9.83
CA ASN A 64 4.70 11.44 9.45
C ASN A 64 3.88 12.56 8.80
N VAL A 65 2.95 12.23 7.90
CA VAL A 65 2.07 13.19 7.23
C VAL A 65 1.13 13.85 8.24
N ALA A 66 0.51 13.08 9.15
CA ALA A 66 -0.36 13.62 10.20
C ALA A 66 0.39 14.60 11.11
N ASN A 67 1.62 14.25 11.50
CA ASN A 67 2.47 15.12 12.32
C ASN A 67 2.85 16.40 11.57
N ALA A 68 3.26 16.29 10.30
CA ALA A 68 3.61 17.44 9.47
C ALA A 68 2.41 18.39 9.32
N GLY A 69 1.23 17.87 8.96
CA GLY A 69 0.01 18.67 8.85
C GLY A 69 -0.39 19.35 10.16
N THR A 70 -0.26 18.65 11.29
CA THR A 70 -0.53 19.23 12.62
C THR A 70 0.42 20.39 12.94
N ILE A 71 1.70 20.22 12.63
CA ILE A 71 2.72 21.26 12.81
C ILE A 71 2.40 22.47 11.91
N SER A 72 2.05 22.24 10.65
CA SER A 72 1.68 23.32 9.72
C SER A 72 0.47 24.10 10.22
N ILE A 73 -0.61 23.44 10.66
CA ILE A 73 -1.77 24.12 11.24
C ILE A 73 -1.38 24.94 12.48
N ALA A 74 -0.51 24.41 13.35
CA ALA A 74 -0.07 25.13 14.55
C ALA A 74 0.78 26.37 14.22
N GLN A 75 1.66 26.29 13.23
CA GLN A 75 2.49 27.41 12.76
C GLN A 75 1.63 28.52 12.13
N GLU A 76 0.67 28.16 11.30
CA GLU A 76 -0.27 29.12 10.72
C GLU A 76 -1.16 29.75 11.80
N SER A 77 -1.58 28.98 12.82
CA SER A 77 -2.31 29.52 13.97
C SER A 77 -1.51 30.55 14.75
N GLN A 78 -0.23 30.30 14.99
CA GLN A 78 0.62 31.28 15.66
C GLN A 78 0.73 32.58 14.83
N THR A 79 0.76 32.47 13.50
CA THR A 79 0.79 33.64 12.61
C THR A 79 -0.51 34.43 12.67
N VAL A 80 -1.65 33.74 12.66
CA VAL A 80 -2.98 34.36 12.78
C VAL A 80 -3.14 35.04 14.14
N ASP A 81 -2.69 34.42 15.23
CA ASP A 81 -2.75 34.98 16.57
C ASP A 81 -1.91 36.27 16.69
N GLN A 82 -0.71 36.28 16.10
CA GLN A 82 0.15 37.47 16.05
C GLN A 82 -0.51 38.62 15.29
N GLN A 83 -1.13 38.33 14.13
CA GLN A 83 -1.82 39.35 13.35
C GLN A 83 -3.06 39.87 14.08
N LEU A 84 -3.84 39.00 14.72
CA LEU A 84 -4.98 39.41 15.55
C LEU A 84 -4.53 40.31 16.71
N GLN A 85 -3.41 39.99 17.36
CA GLN A 85 -2.86 40.83 18.42
C GLN A 85 -2.44 42.21 17.89
N ALA A 86 -1.81 42.28 16.72
CA ALA A 86 -1.44 43.56 16.10
C ALA A 86 -2.67 44.44 15.82
N ILE A 87 -3.80 43.87 15.41
CA ILE A 87 -5.07 44.60 15.23
C ILE A 87 -5.56 45.18 16.56
N LYS A 88 -5.53 44.36 17.62
CA LYS A 88 -5.92 44.78 18.98
C LYS A 88 -5.02 45.90 19.50
N ASP A 89 -3.71 45.80 19.30
CA ASP A 89 -2.76 46.80 19.73
C ASP A 89 -2.98 48.13 18.99
N LEU A 90 -3.24 48.09 17.68
CA LEU A 90 -3.56 49.28 16.89
C LEU A 90 -4.84 49.97 17.39
N ALA A 91 -5.90 49.19 17.63
CA ALA A 91 -7.16 49.70 18.18
C ALA A 91 -6.98 50.31 19.58
N HIS A 92 -6.15 49.68 20.42
CA HIS A 92 -5.82 50.19 21.75
C HIS A 92 -5.08 51.53 21.67
N VAL A 93 -4.10 51.66 20.78
CA VAL A 93 -3.38 52.93 20.51
C VAL A 93 -4.32 54.02 20.01
N ALA A 94 -5.32 53.65 19.19
CA ALA A 94 -6.36 54.57 18.72
C ALA A 94 -7.45 54.88 19.77
N ASN A 95 -7.41 54.24 20.95
CA ASN A 95 -8.44 54.32 21.99
C ASN A 95 -9.85 53.95 21.47
N VAL A 96 -9.92 52.91 20.62
CA VAL A 96 -11.14 52.39 20.01
C VAL A 96 -11.43 50.98 20.53
N ASP A 97 -12.68 50.72 20.91
CA ASP A 97 -13.13 49.38 21.28
C ASP A 97 -13.52 48.57 20.03
N ILE A 98 -12.73 47.54 19.72
CA ILE A 98 -12.99 46.60 18.63
C ILE A 98 -13.63 45.28 19.10
N SER A 99 -14.08 45.19 20.35
CA SER A 99 -14.81 44.01 20.86
C SER A 99 -15.98 43.61 19.96
N PRO A 100 -16.75 44.52 19.34
CA PRO A 100 -17.80 44.13 18.38
C PRO A 100 -17.28 43.40 17.14
N CYS A 101 -16.02 43.63 16.75
CA CYS A 101 -15.37 43.00 15.60
C CYS A 101 -14.81 41.62 15.95
N THR A 102 -14.25 41.47 17.16
CA THR A 102 -13.56 40.24 17.60
C THR A 102 -14.49 39.25 18.31
N ASN A 103 -15.59 39.73 18.90
CA ASN A 103 -16.53 38.88 19.63
C ASN A 103 -17.06 37.76 18.73
N VAL A 104 -17.10 36.53 19.26
CA VAL A 104 -17.35 35.26 18.55
C VAL A 104 -16.25 34.88 17.53
N ARG A 105 -15.79 35.80 16.68
CA ARG A 105 -14.79 35.51 15.64
C ARG A 105 -13.46 34.99 16.20
N GLU A 106 -12.95 35.61 17.25
CA GLU A 106 -11.74 35.16 17.94
C GLU A 106 -11.93 33.77 18.57
N GLN A 107 -13.12 33.49 19.12
CA GLN A 107 -13.41 32.15 19.64
C GLN A 107 -13.42 31.10 18.52
N THR A 108 -13.91 31.46 17.33
CA THR A 108 -13.86 30.60 16.15
C THR A 108 -12.41 30.35 15.74
N LEU A 109 -11.58 31.39 15.65
CA LEU A 109 -10.14 31.26 15.37
C LEU A 109 -9.45 30.32 16.36
N ASN A 110 -9.69 30.48 17.66
CA ASN A 110 -9.08 29.65 18.71
C ASN A 110 -9.47 28.16 18.64
N ARG A 111 -10.64 27.85 18.08
CA ARG A 111 -11.14 26.46 17.95
C ARG A 111 -10.73 25.80 16.63
N LEU A 112 -10.46 26.61 15.61
CA LEU A 112 -10.25 26.16 14.25
C LEU A 112 -9.06 25.18 14.10
N PRO A 113 -7.89 25.40 14.72
CA PRO A 113 -6.77 24.45 14.63
C PRO A 113 -7.16 23.05 15.10
N ASN A 114 -7.77 22.96 16.29
CA ASN A 114 -8.18 21.69 16.88
C ASN A 114 -9.30 20.99 16.11
N ARG A 115 -10.17 21.75 15.44
CA ARG A 115 -11.21 21.18 14.57
C ARG A 115 -10.57 20.55 13.34
N LEU A 116 -9.74 21.29 12.62
CA LEU A 116 -9.13 20.86 11.36
C LEU A 116 -8.11 19.73 11.56
N THR A 117 -7.33 19.76 12.64
CA THR A 117 -6.44 18.65 13.00
C THR A 117 -7.22 17.35 13.30
N ARG A 118 -8.40 17.43 13.92
CA ARG A 118 -9.24 16.24 14.14
C ARG A 118 -9.85 15.72 12.85
N GLU A 119 -10.36 16.60 11.99
CA GLU A 119 -10.89 16.23 10.68
C GLU A 119 -9.82 15.55 9.81
N MET A 120 -8.60 16.12 9.79
CA MET A 120 -7.43 15.53 9.14
C MET A 120 -7.12 14.12 9.67
N ASN A 121 -7.00 13.97 11.00
CA ASN A 121 -6.65 12.69 11.62
C ASN A 121 -7.74 11.62 11.38
N ASN A 122 -9.00 12.01 11.37
CA ASN A 122 -10.10 11.10 11.02
C ASN A 122 -9.98 10.62 9.57
N CYS A 123 -9.74 11.54 8.63
CA CYS A 123 -9.50 11.21 7.22
C CYS A 123 -8.33 10.23 7.06
N ILE A 124 -7.19 10.51 7.69
CA ILE A 124 -6.01 9.63 7.66
C ILE A 124 -6.31 8.25 8.27
N SER A 125 -7.06 8.20 9.38
CA SER A 125 -7.44 6.94 10.03
C SER A 125 -8.35 6.07 9.15
N GLU A 126 -9.26 6.66 8.39
CA GLU A 126 -10.10 5.92 7.43
C GLU A 126 -9.25 5.33 6.30
N VAL A 127 -8.26 6.08 5.81
CA VAL A 127 -7.32 5.60 4.77
C VAL A 127 -6.44 4.47 5.33
N ASP A 128 -5.98 4.55 6.58
CA ASP A 128 -5.21 3.48 7.24
C ASP A 128 -6.03 2.20 7.45
N SER A 129 -7.31 2.33 7.80
CA SER A 129 -8.23 1.19 7.88
C SER A 129 -8.37 0.48 6.52
N ARG A 130 -8.50 1.25 5.44
CA ARG A 130 -8.52 0.72 4.07
C ARG A 130 -7.21 0.04 3.69
N ALA A 131 -6.07 0.60 4.05
CA ALA A 131 -4.75 0.00 3.81
C ALA A 131 -4.62 -1.35 4.53
N SER A 132 -5.05 -1.41 5.79
CA SER A 132 -5.05 -2.63 6.60
C SER A 132 -5.95 -3.70 5.99
N SER A 133 -7.17 -3.34 5.55
CA SER A 133 -8.08 -4.26 4.86
C SER A 133 -7.50 -4.75 3.52
N THR A 134 -6.87 -3.87 2.75
CA THR A 134 -6.24 -4.21 1.47
C THR A 134 -5.11 -5.24 1.66
N SER A 135 -4.23 -5.01 2.64
CA SER A 135 -3.14 -5.94 2.98
C SER A 135 -3.69 -7.29 3.47
N SER A 136 -4.71 -7.26 4.35
CA SER A 136 -5.36 -8.48 4.85
C SER A 136 -5.99 -9.31 3.72
N ASN A 137 -6.69 -8.66 2.79
CA ASN A 137 -7.29 -9.33 1.63
C ASN A 137 -6.21 -9.90 0.71
N GLY A 138 -5.12 -9.16 0.50
CA GLY A 138 -3.96 -9.62 -0.26
C GLY A 138 -3.35 -10.90 0.28
N ARG A 139 -3.12 -10.98 1.59
CA ARG A 139 -2.62 -12.20 2.23
C ARG A 139 -3.55 -13.39 2.05
N TYR A 140 -4.86 -13.16 2.20
CA TYR A 140 -5.84 -14.22 1.98
C TYR A 140 -5.77 -14.77 0.55
N LEU A 141 -5.63 -13.91 -0.46
CA LEU A 141 -5.50 -14.34 -1.86
C LEU A 141 -4.18 -15.10 -2.10
N VAL A 142 -3.08 -14.64 -1.50
CA VAL A 142 -1.79 -15.35 -1.52
C VAL A 142 -1.89 -16.74 -0.89
N ASP A 143 -2.53 -16.86 0.28
CA ASP A 143 -2.70 -18.12 1.00
C ASP A 143 -3.51 -19.14 0.19
N ILE A 144 -4.53 -18.70 -0.55
CA ILE A 144 -5.36 -19.60 -1.36
C ILE A 144 -4.56 -20.29 -2.47
N VAL A 145 -3.44 -19.73 -2.92
CA VAL A 145 -2.61 -20.32 -3.98
C VAL A 145 -2.15 -21.74 -3.60
N ILE A 146 -1.92 -22.02 -2.32
CA ILE A 146 -1.50 -23.36 -1.85
C ILE A 146 -2.56 -24.43 -2.10
N ASN A 147 -3.84 -24.07 -2.24
CA ASN A 147 -4.91 -25.03 -2.48
C ASN A 147 -4.74 -25.76 -3.82
N LYS A 148 -4.05 -25.15 -4.80
CA LYS A 148 -3.71 -25.83 -6.05
C LYS A 148 -2.73 -26.99 -5.81
N VAL A 149 -1.72 -26.77 -4.96
CA VAL A 149 -0.77 -27.82 -4.54
C VAL A 149 -1.49 -28.93 -3.79
N HIS A 150 -2.39 -28.60 -2.85
CA HIS A 150 -3.19 -29.60 -2.13
C HIS A 150 -4.10 -30.42 -3.06
N ASN A 151 -4.62 -29.82 -4.14
CA ASN A 151 -5.39 -30.53 -5.15
C ASN A 151 -4.52 -31.51 -5.93
N LEU A 152 -3.32 -31.09 -6.39
CA LEU A 152 -2.36 -31.97 -7.05
C LEU A 152 -1.96 -33.15 -6.16
N GLU A 153 -1.75 -32.90 -4.86
CA GLU A 153 -1.48 -33.95 -3.87
C GLU A 153 -2.63 -34.95 -3.74
N PHE A 154 -3.86 -34.45 -3.71
CA PHE A 154 -5.04 -35.30 -3.68
C PHE A 154 -5.20 -36.14 -4.95
N GLN A 155 -5.01 -35.54 -6.13
CA GLN A 155 -5.10 -36.23 -7.42
C GLN A 155 -4.02 -37.32 -7.55
N LEU A 156 -2.78 -37.04 -7.13
CA LEU A 156 -1.70 -38.01 -7.12
C LEU A 156 -2.05 -39.24 -6.25
N ARG A 157 -2.64 -39.02 -5.07
CA ARG A 157 -3.11 -40.12 -4.21
C ARG A 157 -4.22 -40.95 -4.86
N GLN A 158 -5.07 -40.34 -5.69
CA GLN A 158 -6.12 -41.05 -6.41
C GLN A 158 -5.60 -41.89 -7.57
N CYS A 159 -4.54 -41.44 -8.26
CA CYS A 159 -3.94 -42.14 -9.39
C CYS A 159 -3.28 -43.48 -9.02
N ARG A 160 -2.95 -43.72 -7.74
CA ARG A 160 -2.20 -44.92 -7.30
C ARG A 160 -0.91 -45.08 -8.12
N ASP A 161 -0.76 -46.19 -8.86
CA ASP A 161 0.37 -46.49 -9.75
C ASP A 161 -0.04 -46.49 -11.24
N ASP A 162 -1.19 -45.89 -11.59
CA ASP A 162 -1.64 -45.79 -12.98
C ASP A 162 -0.82 -44.73 -13.74
N LEU A 163 0.09 -45.22 -14.59
CA LEU A 163 0.98 -44.39 -15.41
C LEU A 163 0.24 -43.34 -16.25
N LEU A 164 -0.92 -43.71 -16.82
CA LEU A 164 -1.70 -42.82 -17.68
C LEU A 164 -2.39 -41.70 -16.87
N CYS A 165 -2.59 -41.92 -15.57
CA CYS A 165 -3.09 -40.92 -14.63
C CYS A 165 -1.96 -40.01 -14.10
N ILE A 166 -0.77 -40.57 -13.87
CA ILE A 166 0.37 -39.85 -13.28
C ILE A 166 1.08 -38.90 -14.26
N ALA A 167 1.25 -39.31 -15.52
CA ALA A 167 2.02 -38.52 -16.50
C ALA A 167 1.48 -37.09 -16.74
N PRO A 168 0.14 -36.86 -16.84
CA PRO A 168 -0.41 -35.52 -16.90
C PRO A 168 -0.12 -34.66 -15.66
N LEU A 169 -0.12 -35.28 -14.47
CA LEU A 169 0.17 -34.57 -13.21
C LEU A 169 1.60 -34.05 -13.16
N LEU A 170 2.58 -34.82 -13.65
CA LEU A 170 3.96 -34.35 -13.74
C LEU A 170 4.06 -33.07 -14.56
N THR A 171 3.42 -33.05 -15.73
CA THR A 171 3.41 -31.88 -16.62
C THR A 171 2.76 -30.68 -15.93
N GLU A 172 1.65 -30.90 -15.22
CA GLU A 172 0.96 -29.86 -14.48
C GLU A 172 1.82 -29.29 -13.33
N ILE A 173 2.49 -30.15 -12.57
CA ILE A 173 3.43 -29.77 -11.50
C ILE A 173 4.57 -28.91 -12.06
N GLU A 174 5.19 -29.32 -13.17
CA GLU A 174 6.27 -28.55 -13.80
C GLU A 174 5.81 -27.16 -14.25
N LEU A 175 4.60 -27.05 -14.78
CA LEU A 175 4.02 -25.75 -15.13
C LEU A 175 3.70 -24.92 -13.88
N ASP A 176 3.17 -25.53 -12.84
CA ASP A 176 2.76 -24.85 -11.62
C ASP A 176 3.94 -24.37 -10.76
N LYS A 177 5.13 -24.97 -10.91
CA LYS A 177 6.39 -24.45 -10.34
C LYS A 177 6.71 -23.04 -10.82
N ILE A 178 6.21 -22.67 -11.99
CA ILE A 178 6.37 -21.33 -12.56
C ILE A 178 5.13 -20.48 -12.26
N ARG A 179 3.93 -21.02 -12.52
CA ARG A 179 2.69 -20.26 -12.48
C ARG A 179 2.27 -19.85 -11.08
N LEU A 180 2.41 -20.73 -10.08
CA LEU A 180 1.94 -20.44 -8.72
C LEU A 180 2.77 -19.36 -8.03
N PRO A 181 4.12 -19.39 -8.08
CA PRO A 181 4.92 -18.27 -7.57
C PRO A 181 4.60 -16.95 -8.27
N GLN A 182 4.41 -16.96 -9.59
CA GLN A 182 4.01 -15.77 -10.34
C GLN A 182 2.63 -15.24 -9.94
N SER A 183 1.69 -16.14 -9.63
CA SER A 183 0.38 -15.75 -9.11
C SER A 183 0.51 -15.04 -7.77
N VAL A 184 1.33 -15.57 -6.84
CA VAL A 184 1.62 -14.90 -5.56
C VAL A 184 2.19 -13.50 -5.80
N ASP A 185 3.15 -13.38 -6.72
CA ASP A 185 3.80 -12.10 -7.03
C ASP A 185 2.83 -11.07 -7.61
N THR A 186 1.92 -11.53 -8.45
CA THR A 186 0.89 -10.68 -9.06
C THR A 186 -0.03 -10.10 -7.99
N GLU A 187 -0.44 -10.91 -7.00
CA GLU A 187 -1.28 -10.45 -5.90
C GLU A 187 -0.54 -9.45 -4.99
N VAL A 188 0.73 -9.71 -4.66
CA VAL A 188 1.57 -8.78 -3.89
C VAL A 188 1.71 -7.44 -4.61
N GLN A 189 2.02 -7.46 -5.91
CA GLN A 189 2.15 -6.25 -6.72
C GLN A 189 0.84 -5.45 -6.81
N ALA A 190 -0.30 -6.13 -6.90
CA ALA A 190 -1.61 -5.49 -6.90
C ALA A 190 -1.85 -4.73 -5.58
N VAL A 191 -1.54 -5.35 -4.44
CA VAL A 191 -1.64 -4.71 -3.12
C VAL A 191 -0.70 -3.51 -3.01
N GLN A 192 0.55 -3.65 -3.45
CA GLN A 192 1.52 -2.56 -3.45
C GLN A 192 1.04 -1.35 -4.27
N GLY A 193 0.43 -1.59 -5.43
CA GLY A 193 -0.16 -0.53 -6.25
C GLY A 193 -1.31 0.20 -5.53
N LEU A 194 -2.17 -0.55 -4.83
CA LEU A 194 -3.25 0.03 -4.03
C LEU A 194 -2.71 0.84 -2.83
N LEU A 195 -1.73 0.31 -2.10
CA LEU A 195 -1.09 1.02 -0.99
C LEU A 195 -0.42 2.32 -1.45
N THR A 196 0.19 2.33 -2.64
CA THR A 196 0.75 3.56 -3.24
C THR A 196 -0.32 4.61 -3.48
N THR A 197 -1.49 4.21 -4.00
CA THR A 197 -2.63 5.12 -4.20
C THR A 197 -3.19 5.64 -2.88
N LEU A 198 -3.25 4.79 -1.85
CA LEU A 198 -3.68 5.18 -0.51
C LEU A 198 -2.70 6.18 0.12
N ARG A 199 -1.38 6.06 -0.09
CA ARG A 199 -0.39 7.04 0.40
C ARG A 199 -0.67 8.46 -0.13
N LEU A 200 -1.06 8.58 -1.40
CA LEU A 200 -1.47 9.87 -1.97
C LEU A 200 -2.76 10.40 -1.32
N SER A 201 -3.67 9.51 -0.93
CA SER A 201 -4.89 9.90 -0.22
C SER A 201 -4.60 10.44 1.19
N VAL A 202 -3.64 9.84 1.91
CA VAL A 202 -3.14 10.37 3.19
C VAL A 202 -2.58 11.79 3.02
N GLN A 203 -1.74 12.01 2.01
CA GLN A 203 -1.20 13.33 1.71
C GLN A 203 -2.32 14.35 1.43
N THR A 204 -3.32 13.94 0.64
CA THR A 204 -4.48 14.78 0.32
C THR A 204 -5.29 15.15 1.56
N CYS A 205 -5.49 14.22 2.52
CA CYS A 205 -6.15 14.52 3.79
C CYS A 205 -5.44 15.66 4.55
N SER A 206 -4.10 15.61 4.61
CA SER A 206 -3.29 16.65 5.26
C SER A 206 -3.36 17.97 4.51
N ASP A 207 -3.03 17.97 3.22
CA ASP A 207 -2.93 19.18 2.41
C ASP A 207 -4.27 19.93 2.35
N SER A 208 -5.38 19.20 2.20
CA SER A 208 -6.72 19.79 2.20
C SER A 208 -7.05 20.44 3.54
N SER A 209 -6.69 19.80 4.66
CA SER A 209 -6.99 20.34 5.99
C SER A 209 -6.15 21.57 6.32
N VAL A 210 -4.86 21.56 5.94
CA VAL A 210 -3.98 22.73 6.07
C VAL A 210 -4.50 23.89 5.21
N ALA A 211 -4.85 23.63 3.95
CA ALA A 211 -5.38 24.66 3.05
C ALA A 211 -6.71 25.24 3.53
N GLN A 212 -7.60 24.39 4.05
CA GLN A 212 -8.86 24.81 4.62
C GLN A 212 -8.66 25.65 5.88
N TYR A 213 -7.73 25.26 6.76
CA TYR A 213 -7.35 26.07 7.92
C TYR A 213 -6.92 27.48 7.51
N ILE A 214 -5.96 27.59 6.58
CA ILE A 214 -5.45 28.87 6.08
C ILE A 214 -6.61 29.72 5.53
N THR A 215 -7.42 29.13 4.65
CA THR A 215 -8.53 29.85 4.00
C THR A 215 -9.54 30.38 5.02
N GLU A 216 -9.97 29.54 5.97
CA GLU A 216 -10.95 29.94 6.98
C GLU A 216 -10.37 30.94 7.97
N ALA A 217 -9.14 30.73 8.46
CA ALA A 217 -8.51 31.58 9.46
C ALA A 217 -8.24 32.99 8.91
N PHE A 218 -7.64 33.08 7.72
CA PHE A 218 -7.38 34.38 7.08
C PHE A 218 -8.66 35.08 6.61
N GLY A 219 -9.71 34.33 6.26
CA GLY A 219 -11.03 34.90 6.02
C GLY A 219 -11.60 35.59 7.26
N ILE A 220 -11.59 34.91 8.41
CA ILE A 220 -12.07 35.48 9.68
C ILE A 220 -11.20 36.67 10.12
N LEU A 221 -9.88 36.56 9.97
CA LEU A 221 -8.96 37.64 10.32
C LEU A 221 -9.18 38.88 9.43
N GLY A 222 -9.38 38.69 8.13
CA GLY A 222 -9.71 39.76 7.19
C GLY A 222 -11.02 40.48 7.55
N ASP A 223 -12.03 39.73 7.99
CA ASP A 223 -13.28 40.32 8.49
C ASP A 223 -13.07 41.15 9.78
N ILE A 224 -12.23 40.67 10.70
CA ILE A 224 -11.87 41.41 11.91
C ILE A 224 -11.15 42.71 11.53
N GLN A 225 -10.13 42.63 10.66
CA GLN A 225 -9.38 43.79 10.18
C GLN A 225 -10.29 44.84 9.55
N ALA A 226 -11.12 44.44 8.58
CA ALA A 226 -12.02 45.36 7.88
C ALA A 226 -13.05 46.01 8.82
N CYS A 227 -13.48 45.30 9.87
CA CYS A 227 -14.35 45.85 10.89
C CYS A 227 -13.61 46.86 11.78
N ALA A 228 -12.41 46.51 12.26
CA ALA A 228 -11.59 47.39 13.10
C ALA A 228 -11.21 48.68 12.36
N ASP A 229 -10.82 48.60 11.09
CA ASP A 229 -10.45 49.75 10.27
C ASP A 229 -11.60 50.76 10.11
N ARG A 230 -12.85 50.31 10.11
CA ARG A 230 -14.04 51.19 10.06
C ARG A 230 -14.35 51.89 11.39
N LEU A 231 -13.83 51.37 12.50
CA LEU A 231 -14.01 51.97 13.82
C LEU A 231 -12.85 52.91 14.17
N ILE A 232 -11.67 52.67 13.61
CA ILE A 232 -10.46 53.46 13.82
C ILE A 232 -10.45 54.74 12.96
N ASN A 233 -10.93 54.65 11.72
CA ASN A 233 -11.02 55.79 10.79
C ASN A 233 -12.39 56.48 10.88
#